data_AF-A0A553PLD1-F1
#
_entry.id   AF-A0A553PLD1-F1
#
_cell.length_a   1.000
_cell.length_b   1.000
_cell.length_c   1.000
_cell.angle_alpha   90.00
_cell.angle_beta   90.00
_cell.angle_gamma   90.00
#
_symmetry.space_group_name_H-M   'P 1'
#
loop_
_entity.id
_entity.type
_entity.pdbx_description
1 polymer ?
#
loop_
_entity_poly.entity_id
_entity_poly.type
_entity_poly.pdbx_seq_one_letter_code
_entity_poly.pdbx_strand_id
1 'polypeptide(L)'
;MAAVAGDLSKQILGQSDAAKTFRPWWDNLEDGILYSLVVMGMITLPMTFLTGTPLDCTIHPSLWFNNFTDHPFGPEEVVRSLFTKILINANKLPITNLTPITLKPKYSRYMRTYSKKYCTEMHVSPFLLYFPFTLFLIPLVIVFIEKCFIAAYNADTKLETFYDCLIKASLEREDVAMLEEENIKNTYEIQQAFRNSSACYYSYLYRTILELICSLGLAIFYFSFSQIDGIRTALFDCSVHSVPFRCVIPNSRFFWMTYFLAMTMISFYIACTLYNLLWIVHPKVGKLDRFLTGCNRQKSRHVDRLACDVGKKDVPLVHLDMYFDPKGRDFRLLMNLLSETSGMAQSFRILAVFDKHFQRQWRARDIKLIIEEPRGAIFQKEREQRLDISSALSTSLHQSLLIKEDSDSDTDNETRERHKSLWVFWNDATIAHYVNRVTNRNIFEYTVDITPCTEAPVKSFQYHTVPDFTASAHHREIMIGNGVETGAASGTAYKYSTRFDGLLEDTDYTIAISTELDGKTITQVTLAAVKTKNGTKTNTDKLKDKMVKGGGGKDNGKNKNKKK
;
A
#
# COMPACT_ATOMS: atom_id res chain seq x y z
N MET A 1 31.82 0.31 -15.22
CA MET A 1 30.53 1.03 -15.25
C MET A 1 29.34 0.09 -15.18
N ALA A 2 29.20 -0.92 -16.06
CA ALA A 2 28.08 -1.89 -15.97
C ALA A 2 28.01 -2.63 -14.61
N ALA A 3 29.14 -3.06 -14.05
CA ALA A 3 29.18 -3.67 -12.72
C ALA A 3 28.69 -2.70 -11.62
N VAL A 4 29.18 -1.46 -11.63
CA VAL A 4 28.73 -0.40 -10.70
C VAL A 4 27.23 -0.14 -10.84
N ALA A 5 26.69 -0.16 -12.06
CA ALA A 5 25.25 -0.01 -12.29
C ALA A 5 24.45 -1.18 -11.73
N GLY A 6 24.98 -2.40 -11.86
CA GLY A 6 24.37 -3.61 -11.30
C GLY A 6 24.36 -3.57 -9.77
N ASP A 7 25.47 -3.18 -9.15
CA ASP A 7 25.56 -3.07 -7.69
C ASP A 7 24.71 -1.92 -7.15
N LEU A 8 24.70 -0.78 -7.84
CA LEU A 8 23.83 0.36 -7.51
C LEU A 8 22.36 -0.02 -7.67
N SER A 9 22.01 -0.72 -8.75
CA SER A 9 20.66 -1.24 -8.97
C SER A 9 20.25 -2.18 -7.84
N LYS A 10 21.14 -3.08 -7.40
CA LYS A 10 20.89 -3.92 -6.23
C LYS A 10 20.79 -3.12 -4.93
N GLN A 11 21.52 -2.03 -4.75
CA GLN A 11 21.41 -1.19 -3.54
C GLN A 11 20.15 -0.31 -3.51
N ILE A 12 19.69 0.11 -4.68
CA ILE A 12 18.45 0.90 -4.85
C ILE A 12 17.24 -0.02 -4.75
N LEU A 13 17.25 -1.16 -5.45
CA LEU A 13 16.12 -2.09 -5.54
C LEU A 13 16.13 -3.19 -4.46
N GLY A 14 17.29 -3.50 -3.87
CA GLY A 14 17.47 -4.52 -2.83
C GLY A 14 16.99 -4.00 -1.48
N GLN A 15 15.69 -3.83 -1.38
CA GLN A 15 15.01 -3.41 -0.16
C GLN A 15 14.50 -4.63 0.60
N SER A 16 14.50 -4.54 1.93
CA SER A 16 13.83 -5.54 2.78
C SER A 16 12.35 -5.63 2.42
N ASP A 17 11.73 -6.79 2.63
CA ASP A 17 10.31 -6.99 2.32
C ASP A 17 9.42 -6.09 3.19
N ALA A 18 9.90 -5.76 4.39
CA ALA A 18 9.33 -4.73 5.24
C ALA A 18 9.31 -3.36 4.54
N ALA A 19 10.46 -2.90 4.03
CA ALA A 19 10.54 -1.62 3.33
C ALA A 19 9.63 -1.57 2.09
N LYS A 20 9.57 -2.65 1.30
CA LYS A 20 8.65 -2.74 0.15
C LYS A 20 7.18 -2.62 0.56
N THR A 21 6.82 -3.19 1.71
CA THR A 21 5.43 -3.17 2.21
C THR A 21 5.01 -1.78 2.68
N PHE A 22 5.94 -0.95 3.16
CA PHE A 22 5.66 0.42 3.59
C PHE A 22 5.95 1.49 2.54
N ARG A 23 6.43 1.10 1.34
CA ARG A 23 6.69 2.05 0.25
C ARG A 23 5.44 2.26 -0.62
N PRO A 24 4.81 3.44 -0.54
CA PRO A 24 3.70 3.78 -1.40
C PRO A 24 4.16 3.91 -2.85
N TRP A 25 3.20 3.97 -3.78
CA TRP A 25 3.51 3.98 -5.21
C TRP A 25 4.36 5.19 -5.67
N TRP A 26 4.28 6.33 -4.98
CA TRP A 26 5.07 7.52 -5.32
C TRP A 26 6.55 7.36 -4.96
N ASP A 27 6.88 6.71 -3.84
CA ASP A 27 8.28 6.39 -3.50
C ASP A 27 8.88 5.44 -4.57
N ASN A 28 8.11 4.47 -5.06
CA ASN A 28 8.56 3.59 -6.17
C ASN A 28 8.77 4.37 -7.48
N LEU A 29 7.95 5.40 -7.73
CA LEU A 29 8.09 6.28 -8.89
C LEU A 29 9.34 7.16 -8.75
N GLU A 30 9.61 7.69 -7.55
CA GLU A 30 10.82 8.45 -7.23
C GLU A 30 12.09 7.62 -7.48
N ASP A 31 12.14 6.39 -6.97
CA ASP A 31 13.24 5.44 -7.22
C ASP A 31 13.44 5.18 -8.72
N GLY A 32 12.34 5.00 -9.46
CA GLY A 32 12.35 4.77 -10.91
C GLY A 32 12.90 5.98 -11.69
N ILE A 33 12.55 7.20 -11.27
CA ILE A 33 13.07 8.43 -11.87
C ILE A 33 14.57 8.59 -11.59
N LEU A 34 15.00 8.37 -10.34
CA LEU A 34 16.42 8.44 -9.97
C LEU A 34 17.25 7.41 -10.73
N TYR A 35 16.76 6.17 -10.83
CA TYR A 35 17.41 5.13 -11.62
C TYR A 35 17.51 5.52 -13.10
N SER A 36 16.45 6.08 -13.67
CA SER A 36 16.44 6.55 -15.06
C SER A 36 17.46 7.67 -15.30
N LEU A 37 17.63 8.60 -14.36
CA LEU A 37 18.65 9.64 -14.42
C LEU A 37 20.07 9.06 -14.36
N VAL A 38 20.33 8.07 -13.51
CA VAL A 38 21.63 7.38 -13.45
C VAL A 38 21.95 6.70 -14.78
N VAL A 39 20.98 5.96 -15.34
CA VAL A 39 21.14 5.28 -16.64
C VAL A 39 21.40 6.30 -17.75
N MET A 40 20.70 7.44 -17.73
CA MET A 40 20.94 8.53 -18.68
C MET A 40 22.36 9.12 -18.54
N GLY A 41 22.83 9.36 -17.31
CA GLY A 41 24.21 9.76 -17.05
C GLY A 41 25.23 8.75 -17.58
N MET A 42 24.96 7.46 -17.39
CA MET A 42 25.82 6.39 -17.88
C MET A 42 25.86 6.26 -19.40
N ILE A 43 24.75 6.52 -20.10
CA ILE A 43 24.71 6.49 -21.57
C ILE A 43 25.42 7.72 -22.14
N THR A 44 25.28 8.88 -21.47
CA THR A 44 25.85 10.14 -21.94
C THR A 44 27.36 10.22 -21.74
N LEU A 45 27.91 9.58 -20.70
CA LEU A 45 29.35 9.56 -20.40
C LEU A 45 30.22 8.99 -21.55
N PRO A 46 30.00 7.78 -22.08
CA PRO A 46 30.74 7.28 -23.23
C PRO A 46 30.56 8.16 -24.46
N MET A 47 29.36 8.72 -24.66
CA MET A 47 29.12 9.62 -25.80
C MET A 47 30.00 10.87 -25.73
N THR A 48 30.26 11.42 -24.54
CA THR A 48 31.19 12.56 -24.39
C THR A 48 32.65 12.16 -24.53
N PHE A 49 33.04 10.97 -24.05
CA PHE A 49 34.43 10.50 -24.17
C PHE A 49 34.79 10.02 -25.56
N LEU A 50 33.90 9.28 -26.23
CA LEU A 50 34.11 8.71 -27.57
C LEU A 50 34.04 9.76 -28.66
N THR A 51 33.26 10.83 -28.46
CA THR A 51 33.31 11.99 -29.35
C THR A 51 34.59 12.82 -29.16
N GLY A 52 35.35 12.54 -28.10
CA GLY A 52 36.71 13.02 -27.86
C GLY A 52 36.85 14.54 -27.81
N THR A 53 35.77 15.29 -27.61
CA THR A 53 35.53 16.61 -28.22
C THR A 53 36.70 17.61 -28.16
N PRO A 54 37.46 17.80 -29.26
CA PRO A 54 37.71 19.15 -29.72
C PRO A 54 36.52 19.55 -30.61
N LEU A 55 35.97 20.73 -30.39
CA LEU A 55 35.03 21.39 -31.30
C LEU A 55 35.45 21.22 -32.77
N ASP A 56 34.51 21.27 -33.72
CA ASP A 56 34.91 21.45 -35.12
C ASP A 56 34.90 22.93 -35.47
N CYS A 57 36.09 23.54 -35.42
CA CYS A 57 36.30 24.93 -35.78
C CYS A 57 36.79 25.04 -37.22
N THR A 58 36.10 25.90 -37.98
CA THR A 58 36.44 26.30 -39.35
C THR A 58 36.67 27.81 -39.40
N ILE A 59 37.46 28.29 -40.36
CA ILE A 59 37.69 29.74 -40.52
C ILE A 59 36.36 30.39 -40.90
N HIS A 60 36.01 31.51 -40.26
CA HIS A 60 34.72 32.15 -40.45
C HIS A 60 34.46 32.51 -41.93
N PRO A 61 33.27 32.22 -42.48
CA PRO A 61 32.97 32.44 -43.91
C PRO A 61 33.19 33.87 -44.41
N SER A 62 33.09 34.88 -43.54
CA SER A 62 33.32 36.29 -43.93
C SER A 62 34.72 36.55 -44.50
N LEU A 63 35.72 35.75 -44.12
CA LEU A 63 37.08 35.83 -44.69
C LEU A 63 37.16 35.23 -46.11
N TRP A 64 36.19 34.41 -46.49
CA TRP A 64 36.12 33.79 -47.81
C TRP A 64 35.40 34.69 -48.82
N PHE A 65 34.32 35.38 -48.41
CA PHE A 65 33.41 36.07 -49.33
C PHE A 65 33.86 37.47 -49.77
N ASN A 66 34.64 38.19 -48.96
CA ASN A 66 35.00 39.58 -49.29
C ASN A 66 36.02 39.75 -50.45
N ASN A 67 36.54 38.67 -51.02
CA ASN A 67 37.52 38.73 -52.13
C ASN A 67 37.17 37.84 -53.33
N PHE A 68 36.03 37.14 -53.33
CA PHE A 68 35.75 36.11 -54.35
C PHE A 68 34.84 36.57 -55.50
N THR A 69 34.18 37.72 -55.39
CA THR A 69 33.27 38.19 -56.45
C THR A 69 33.96 38.73 -57.69
N ASP A 70 35.27 39.02 -57.65
CA ASP A 70 35.99 39.66 -58.78
C ASP A 70 37.17 38.86 -59.36
N HIS A 71 37.51 37.67 -58.84
CA HIS A 71 38.65 36.90 -59.36
C HIS A 71 38.32 35.41 -59.58
N PRO A 72 38.50 34.86 -60.81
CA PRO A 72 38.19 33.46 -61.15
C PRO A 72 39.25 32.45 -60.66
N PHE A 73 40.08 32.79 -59.68
CA PHE A 73 41.19 31.95 -59.23
C PHE A 73 40.90 31.28 -57.88
N GLY A 74 41.30 30.01 -57.76
CA GLY A 74 40.90 29.10 -56.69
C GLY A 74 41.34 29.48 -55.26
N PRO A 75 40.84 28.76 -54.24
CA PRO A 75 40.94 29.10 -52.81
C PRO A 75 42.36 29.24 -52.24
N GLU A 76 43.41 28.81 -52.96
CA GLU A 76 44.80 28.91 -52.50
C GLU A 76 45.38 30.34 -52.56
N GLU A 77 44.93 31.21 -53.48
CA GLU A 77 45.50 32.56 -53.61
C GLU A 77 44.97 33.57 -52.57
N VAL A 78 43.72 33.39 -52.11
CA VAL A 78 43.09 34.30 -51.14
C VAL A 78 43.74 34.19 -49.75
N VAL A 79 44.08 32.97 -49.32
CA VAL A 79 44.81 32.75 -48.05
C VAL A 79 46.19 33.41 -48.10
N ARG A 80 46.83 33.40 -49.27
CA ARG A 80 48.14 34.02 -49.47
C ARG A 80 48.06 35.54 -49.30
N SER A 81 47.07 36.20 -49.92
CA SER A 81 46.86 37.66 -49.84
C SER A 81 46.58 38.17 -48.41
N LEU A 82 45.76 37.46 -47.63
CA LEU A 82 45.47 37.83 -46.24
C LEU A 82 46.72 37.72 -45.35
N PHE A 83 47.53 36.67 -45.52
CA PHE A 83 48.80 36.54 -44.79
C PHE A 83 49.78 37.65 -45.14
N THR A 84 49.89 38.05 -46.43
CA THR A 84 50.75 39.16 -46.83
C THR A 84 50.31 40.47 -46.18
N LYS A 85 49.00 40.78 -46.14
CA LYS A 85 48.50 42.01 -45.49
C LYS A 85 48.76 42.03 -43.99
N ILE A 86 48.61 40.90 -43.29
CA ILE A 86 48.88 40.81 -41.85
C ILE A 86 50.39 40.94 -41.56
N LEU A 87 51.25 40.30 -42.36
CA LEU A 87 52.71 40.40 -42.23
C LEU A 87 53.24 41.80 -42.58
N ILE A 88 52.66 42.47 -43.59
CA ILE A 88 53.00 43.85 -43.98
C ILE A 88 52.68 44.83 -42.85
N ASN A 89 51.57 44.63 -42.14
CA ASN A 89 51.17 45.54 -41.08
C ASN A 89 51.95 45.27 -39.77
N ALA A 90 52.48 44.06 -39.60
CA ALA A 90 53.24 43.68 -38.41
C ALA A 90 54.75 44.04 -38.50
N ASN A 91 55.32 44.20 -39.70
CA ASN A 91 56.72 44.58 -39.87
C ASN A 91 56.92 45.49 -41.09
N LYS A 92 57.48 46.70 -40.88
CA LYS A 92 58.00 47.61 -41.92
C LYS A 92 59.24 47.00 -42.60
N LEU A 93 59.08 45.96 -43.41
CA LEU A 93 60.18 45.43 -44.23
C LEU A 93 59.85 45.57 -45.73
N PRO A 94 60.82 46.00 -46.56
CA PRO A 94 60.62 46.26 -47.98
C PRO A 94 60.43 44.94 -48.75
N ILE A 95 59.28 44.79 -49.40
CA ILE A 95 58.90 43.62 -50.19
C ILE A 95 59.34 43.85 -51.63
N THR A 96 60.47 43.28 -51.99
CA THR A 96 60.79 42.98 -53.39
C THR A 96 61.24 41.52 -53.43
N ASN A 97 60.50 40.70 -54.19
CA ASN A 97 60.71 39.27 -54.39
C ASN A 97 60.24 38.33 -53.26
N LEU A 98 58.94 38.35 -52.94
CA LEU A 98 58.32 37.22 -52.21
C LEU A 98 57.83 36.16 -53.20
N THR A 99 58.62 35.10 -53.33
CA THR A 99 58.17 33.86 -53.97
C THR A 99 56.94 33.30 -53.24
N PRO A 100 56.01 32.66 -53.96
CA PRO A 100 54.78 32.09 -53.41
C PRO A 100 55.07 31.15 -52.23
N ILE A 101 54.90 31.63 -50.99
CA ILE A 101 54.99 30.79 -49.79
C ILE A 101 53.79 29.84 -49.87
N THR A 102 54.01 28.62 -50.34
CA THR A 102 53.07 27.52 -50.13
C THR A 102 53.09 27.27 -48.62
N LEU A 103 52.01 27.64 -47.92
CA LEU A 103 51.86 27.30 -46.51
C LEU A 103 52.00 25.78 -46.43
N LYS A 104 53.11 25.30 -45.84
CA LYS A 104 53.33 23.87 -45.71
C LYS A 104 52.11 23.30 -44.98
N PRO A 105 51.51 22.18 -45.46
CA PRO A 105 50.28 21.60 -44.89
C PRO A 105 50.39 21.31 -43.37
N LYS A 106 51.61 21.24 -42.84
CA LYS A 106 51.91 21.14 -41.41
C LYS A 106 51.38 22.34 -40.59
N TYR A 107 51.42 23.57 -41.10
CA TYR A 107 50.99 24.76 -40.35
C TYR A 107 49.45 24.84 -40.23
N SER A 108 48.72 24.46 -41.29
CA SER A 108 47.25 24.40 -41.25
C SER A 108 46.73 23.41 -40.21
N ARG A 109 47.36 22.23 -40.10
CA ARG A 109 47.03 21.23 -39.06
C ARG A 109 47.31 21.76 -37.66
N TYR A 110 48.43 22.46 -37.47
CA TYR A 110 48.76 23.09 -36.18
C TYR A 110 47.72 24.14 -35.79
N MET A 111 47.41 25.08 -36.68
CA MET A 111 46.40 26.12 -36.43
C MET A 111 45.02 25.54 -36.12
N ARG A 112 44.59 24.51 -36.85
CA ARG A 112 43.31 23.83 -36.60
C ARG A 112 43.29 23.11 -35.25
N THR A 113 44.39 22.48 -34.85
CA THR A 113 44.45 21.78 -33.56
C THR A 113 44.51 22.77 -32.40
N TYR A 114 45.28 23.85 -32.56
CA TYR A 114 45.40 24.92 -31.57
C TYR A 114 44.10 25.69 -31.40
N SER A 115 43.45 26.12 -32.49
CA SER A 115 42.19 26.86 -32.41
C SER A 115 41.08 26.02 -31.77
N LYS A 116 41.03 24.72 -32.09
CA LYS A 116 40.11 23.80 -31.42
C LYS A 116 40.32 23.74 -29.91
N LYS A 117 41.56 23.55 -29.45
CA LYS A 117 41.87 23.51 -28.02
C LYS A 117 41.56 24.83 -27.34
N TYR A 118 42.00 25.95 -27.93
CA TYR A 118 41.79 27.29 -27.41
C TYR A 118 40.30 27.65 -27.31
N CYS A 119 39.52 27.40 -28.36
CA CYS A 119 38.10 27.69 -28.36
C CYS A 119 37.32 26.77 -27.39
N THR A 120 37.74 25.51 -27.23
CA THR A 120 37.15 24.64 -26.20
C THR A 120 37.42 25.18 -24.80
N GLU A 121 38.64 25.64 -24.52
CA GLU A 121 39.01 26.11 -23.18
C GLU A 121 38.42 27.48 -22.83
N MET A 122 38.32 28.39 -23.81
CA MET A 122 37.93 29.78 -23.57
C MET A 122 36.43 30.07 -23.77
N HIS A 123 35.78 29.36 -24.69
CA HIS A 123 34.39 29.67 -25.09
C HIS A 123 33.36 28.60 -24.70
N VAL A 124 33.77 27.34 -24.47
CA VAL A 124 32.83 26.31 -24.04
C VAL A 124 32.67 26.39 -22.54
N SER A 125 31.43 26.52 -22.07
CA SER A 125 31.16 26.51 -20.64
C SER A 125 31.63 25.19 -20.02
N PRO A 126 32.34 25.25 -18.87
CA PRO A 126 32.71 24.06 -18.12
C PRO A 126 31.51 23.14 -17.83
N PHE A 127 30.31 23.70 -17.69
CA PHE A 127 29.08 22.92 -17.48
C PHE A 127 28.85 21.90 -18.58
N LEU A 128 29.05 22.25 -19.86
CA LEU A 128 28.81 21.34 -20.98
C LEU A 128 29.81 20.18 -20.99
N LEU A 129 31.04 20.42 -20.55
CA LEU A 129 32.08 19.39 -20.41
C LEU A 129 31.77 18.44 -19.24
N TYR A 130 31.25 18.98 -18.13
CA TYR A 130 30.94 18.21 -16.92
C TYR A 130 29.50 17.69 -16.84
N PHE A 131 28.66 17.98 -17.84
CA PHE A 131 27.23 17.69 -17.84
C PHE A 131 26.87 16.21 -17.59
N PRO A 132 27.54 15.23 -18.22
CA PRO A 132 27.27 13.81 -17.91
C PRO A 132 27.64 13.44 -16.48
N PHE A 133 28.70 14.06 -15.93
CA PHE A 133 29.12 13.82 -14.55
C PHE A 133 28.14 14.41 -13.55
N THR A 134 27.57 15.59 -13.84
CA THR A 134 26.53 16.17 -12.98
C THR A 134 25.28 15.29 -13.03
N LEU A 135 24.83 14.87 -14.22
CA LEU A 135 23.69 13.94 -14.36
C LEU A 135 23.88 12.63 -13.56
N PHE A 136 25.11 12.11 -13.49
CA PHE A 136 25.41 10.89 -12.76
C PHE A 136 25.57 11.12 -11.24
N LEU A 137 26.27 12.18 -10.83
CA LEU A 137 26.60 12.45 -9.43
C LEU A 137 25.37 12.88 -8.62
N ILE A 138 24.44 13.58 -9.25
CA ILE A 138 23.27 14.14 -8.59
C ILE A 138 22.35 13.07 -7.97
N PRO A 139 21.86 12.07 -8.73
CA PRO A 139 21.03 11.01 -8.14
C PRO A 139 21.78 10.24 -7.05
N LEU A 140 23.11 10.08 -7.17
CA LEU A 140 23.92 9.43 -6.14
C LEU A 140 23.92 10.21 -4.82
N VAL A 141 24.00 11.54 -4.87
CA VAL A 141 23.91 12.38 -3.67
C VAL A 141 22.52 12.26 -3.03
N ILE A 142 21.45 12.22 -3.83
CA ILE A 142 20.08 12.05 -3.33
C ILE A 142 19.92 10.69 -2.65
N VAL A 143 20.35 9.59 -3.29
CA VAL A 143 20.32 8.24 -2.70
C VAL A 143 21.19 8.18 -1.45
N PHE A 144 22.34 8.85 -1.44
CA PHE A 144 23.21 8.90 -0.26
C PHE A 144 22.51 9.58 0.92
N ILE A 145 21.80 10.70 0.69
CA ILE A 145 20.99 11.36 1.72
C ILE A 145 19.95 10.38 2.28
N GLU A 146 19.19 9.69 1.43
CA GLU A 146 18.22 8.70 1.88
C GLU A 146 18.86 7.64 2.79
N LYS A 147 19.95 7.01 2.35
CA LYS A 147 20.62 5.94 3.12
C LYS A 147 21.19 6.46 4.44
N CYS A 148 21.74 7.68 4.45
CA CYS A 148 22.22 8.31 5.68
C CYS A 148 21.09 8.52 6.71
N PHE A 149 19.89 8.93 6.29
CA PHE A 149 18.77 9.14 7.20
C PHE A 149 18.18 7.82 7.74
N ILE A 150 18.10 6.79 6.90
CA ILE A 150 17.64 5.47 7.34
C ILE A 150 18.61 4.90 8.39
N ALA A 151 19.91 5.00 8.12
CA ALA A 151 20.95 4.55 9.05
C ALA A 151 20.99 5.37 10.34
N ALA A 152 20.91 6.70 10.26
CA ALA A 152 21.02 7.58 11.43
C ALA A 152 19.91 7.38 12.47
N TYR A 153 18.69 7.03 12.02
CA TYR A 153 17.53 6.87 12.91
C TYR A 153 17.26 5.43 13.33
N ASN A 154 18.05 4.45 12.85
CA ASN A 154 17.77 3.01 13.02
C ASN A 154 16.30 2.69 12.71
N ALA A 155 15.75 3.33 11.67
CA ALA A 155 14.35 3.16 11.31
C ALA A 155 14.09 1.76 10.75
N ASP A 156 15.08 1.19 10.07
CA ASP A 156 15.01 -0.11 9.41
C ASP A 156 14.74 -1.24 10.40
N THR A 157 15.51 -1.33 11.49
CA THR A 157 15.34 -2.39 12.50
C THR A 157 13.98 -2.34 13.19
N LYS A 158 13.44 -1.14 13.45
CA LYS A 158 12.10 -0.96 14.03
C LYS A 158 11.01 -1.36 13.04
N LEU A 159 11.19 -1.01 11.77
CA LEU A 159 10.25 -1.31 10.70
C LEU A 159 10.23 -2.80 10.37
N GLU A 160 11.38 -3.46 10.35
CA GLU A 160 11.51 -4.92 10.25
C GLU A 160 10.87 -5.63 11.43
N THR A 161 11.16 -5.20 12.67
CA THR A 161 10.53 -5.78 13.87
C THR A 161 9.00 -5.66 13.82
N PHE A 162 8.48 -4.50 13.39
CA PHE A 162 7.05 -4.31 13.23
C PHE A 162 6.47 -5.19 12.11
N TYR A 163 7.17 -5.29 10.98
CA TYR A 163 6.77 -6.12 9.86
C TYR A 163 6.72 -7.61 10.22
N ASP A 164 7.80 -8.14 10.79
CA ASP A 164 7.91 -9.55 11.15
C ASP A 164 6.89 -9.95 12.23
N CYS A 165 6.72 -9.11 13.26
CA CYS A 165 5.81 -9.44 14.35
C CYS A 165 4.33 -9.33 13.98
N LEU A 166 3.95 -8.38 13.11
CA LEU A 166 2.54 -8.09 12.86
C LEU A 166 2.11 -8.40 11.45
N ILE A 167 2.82 -7.86 10.46
CA ILE A 167 2.37 -7.97 9.08
C ILE A 167 2.59 -9.38 8.58
N LYS A 168 3.80 -9.93 8.74
CA LYS A 168 4.12 -11.28 8.31
C LYS A 168 3.22 -12.31 9.01
N ALA A 169 3.09 -12.20 10.34
CA ALA A 169 2.18 -13.06 11.11
C ALA A 169 0.71 -12.94 10.69
N SER A 170 0.26 -11.73 10.31
CA SER A 170 -1.11 -11.48 9.83
C SER A 170 -1.31 -11.97 8.38
N LEU A 171 -0.31 -11.87 7.52
CA LEU A 171 -0.37 -12.33 6.13
C LEU A 171 -0.31 -13.86 6.03
N GLU A 172 0.49 -14.51 6.87
CA GLU A 172 0.69 -15.97 6.83
C GLU A 172 -0.46 -16.75 7.49
N ARG A 173 -1.24 -16.11 8.37
CA ARG A 173 -2.33 -16.76 9.10
C ARG A 173 -3.68 -16.20 8.68
N GLU A 174 -4.60 -17.06 8.25
CA GLU A 174 -6.00 -16.67 8.03
C GLU A 174 -6.79 -16.62 9.35
N ASP A 175 -6.41 -17.44 10.34
CA ASP A 175 -7.07 -17.53 11.64
C ASP A 175 -6.74 -16.34 12.56
N VAL A 176 -7.63 -15.35 12.56
CA VAL A 176 -7.50 -14.14 13.40
C VAL A 176 -7.60 -14.47 14.89
N ALA A 177 -8.34 -15.51 15.27
CA ALA A 177 -8.52 -15.90 16.67
C ALA A 177 -7.20 -16.33 17.33
N MET A 178 -6.40 -17.15 16.64
CA MET A 178 -5.08 -17.58 17.14
C MET A 178 -4.07 -16.43 17.20
N LEU A 179 -4.18 -15.49 16.25
CA LEU A 179 -3.35 -14.29 16.25
C LEU A 179 -3.58 -13.44 17.50
N GLU A 180 -4.81 -13.41 18.04
CA GLU A 180 -5.13 -12.67 19.27
C GLU A 180 -4.41 -13.26 20.48
N GLU A 181 -4.43 -14.58 20.67
CA GLU A 181 -3.90 -15.22 21.88
C GLU A 181 -2.36 -15.24 21.92
N GLU A 182 -1.71 -15.56 20.81
CA GLU A 182 -0.25 -15.69 20.77
C GLU A 182 0.46 -14.32 20.81
N ASN A 183 -0.16 -13.28 20.24
CA ASN A 183 0.48 -11.98 20.08
C ASN A 183 0.13 -10.96 21.16
N ILE A 184 -0.60 -11.30 22.23
CA ILE A 184 -0.92 -10.32 23.30
C ILE A 184 0.37 -9.72 23.89
N LYS A 185 1.37 -10.55 24.17
CA LYS A 185 2.64 -10.06 24.74
C LYS A 185 3.40 -9.17 23.76
N ASN A 186 3.53 -9.64 22.51
CA ASN A 186 4.26 -8.93 21.46
C ASN A 186 3.56 -7.61 21.11
N THR A 187 2.23 -7.57 21.07
CA THR A 187 1.45 -6.35 20.79
C THR A 187 1.65 -5.29 21.87
N TYR A 188 1.74 -5.67 23.15
CA TYR A 188 2.05 -4.71 24.22
C TYR A 188 3.48 -4.15 24.11
N GLU A 189 4.47 -4.98 23.81
CA GLU A 189 5.86 -4.55 23.62
C GLU A 189 5.99 -3.59 22.43
N ILE A 190 5.35 -3.93 21.31
CA ILE A 190 5.30 -3.10 20.11
C ILE A 190 4.54 -1.79 20.39
N GLN A 191 3.37 -1.88 21.01
CA GLN A 191 2.59 -0.70 21.39
C GLN A 191 3.41 0.26 22.26
N GLN A 192 4.16 -0.26 23.23
CA GLN A 192 5.02 0.56 24.08
C GLN A 192 6.20 1.17 23.30
N ALA A 193 6.82 0.41 22.39
CA ALA A 193 7.91 0.89 21.54
C ALA A 193 7.45 2.05 20.63
N PHE A 194 6.25 1.93 20.03
CA PHE A 194 5.71 2.95 19.13
C PHE A 194 5.09 4.16 19.85
N ARG A 195 4.53 3.97 21.05
CA ARG A 195 3.95 5.09 21.81
C ARG A 195 4.99 6.12 22.25
N ASN A 196 6.21 5.65 22.52
CA ASN A 196 7.32 6.50 22.96
C ASN A 196 8.25 6.92 21.80
N SER A 197 8.06 6.38 20.59
CA SER A 197 8.88 6.69 19.43
C SER A 197 8.14 7.64 18.48
N SER A 198 8.84 8.69 18.06
CA SER A 198 8.48 9.53 16.90
C SER A 198 9.60 9.58 15.86
N ALA A 199 10.60 8.71 16.02
CA ALA A 199 11.82 8.71 15.25
C ALA A 199 11.58 8.35 13.78
N CYS A 200 10.67 7.40 13.51
CA CYS A 200 10.35 6.99 12.14
C CYS A 200 9.68 8.13 11.37
N TYR A 201 8.71 8.81 12.01
CA TYR A 201 8.02 9.96 11.44
C TYR A 201 8.98 11.12 11.13
N TYR A 202 9.83 11.49 12.09
CA TYR A 202 10.78 12.58 11.86
C TYR A 202 11.86 12.22 10.85
N SER A 203 12.35 10.98 10.85
CA SER A 203 13.30 10.49 9.83
C SER A 203 12.69 10.64 8.43
N TYR A 204 11.48 10.15 8.23
CA TYR A 204 10.76 10.22 6.96
C TYR A 204 10.48 11.68 6.53
N LEU A 205 10.09 12.54 7.48
CA LEU A 205 9.84 13.96 7.22
C LEU A 205 11.11 14.72 6.85
N TYR A 206 12.19 14.59 7.64
CA TYR A 206 13.46 15.29 7.37
C TYR A 206 14.10 14.82 6.08
N ARG A 207 14.03 13.52 5.79
CA ARG A 207 14.44 12.95 4.49
C ARG A 207 13.71 13.66 3.34
N THR A 208 12.38 13.67 3.37
CA THR A 208 11.55 14.27 2.30
C THR A 208 11.84 15.77 2.12
N ILE A 209 12.01 16.52 3.22
CA ILE A 209 12.35 17.94 3.17
C ILE A 209 13.72 18.17 2.53
N LEU A 210 14.73 17.36 2.89
CA LEU A 210 16.06 17.50 2.32
C LEU A 210 16.11 17.08 0.85
N GLU A 211 15.41 16.02 0.47
CA GLU A 211 15.25 15.63 -0.94
C GLU A 211 14.58 16.73 -1.76
N LEU A 212 13.57 17.39 -1.21
CA LEU A 212 12.92 18.54 -1.85
C LEU A 212 13.86 19.74 -1.99
N ILE A 213 14.60 20.09 -0.94
CA ILE A 213 15.59 21.19 -0.99
C ILE A 213 16.69 20.89 -2.00
N CYS A 214 17.24 19.66 -1.98
CA CYS A 214 18.27 19.24 -2.91
C CYS A 214 17.74 19.26 -4.35
N SER A 215 16.58 18.65 -4.62
CA SER A 215 16.00 18.63 -5.97
C SER A 215 15.65 20.02 -6.50
N LEU A 216 15.12 20.92 -5.66
CA LEU A 216 14.90 22.33 -6.03
C LEU A 216 16.22 23.05 -6.32
N GLY A 217 17.24 22.88 -5.47
CA GLY A 217 18.57 23.45 -5.70
C GLY A 217 19.18 22.98 -7.03
N LEU A 218 18.96 21.72 -7.38
CA LEU A 218 19.40 21.13 -8.65
C LEU A 218 18.61 21.65 -9.84
N ALA A 219 17.29 21.79 -9.74
CA ALA A 219 16.48 22.39 -10.77
C ALA A 219 16.91 23.85 -11.04
N ILE A 220 17.17 24.63 -9.99
CA ILE A 220 17.69 26.00 -10.10
C ILE A 220 19.08 26.00 -10.74
N PHE A 221 19.96 25.07 -10.33
CA PHE A 221 21.30 24.93 -10.91
C PHE A 221 21.24 24.66 -12.42
N TYR A 222 20.43 23.68 -12.87
CA TYR A 222 20.26 23.39 -14.30
C TYR A 222 19.62 24.56 -15.04
N PHE A 223 18.59 25.17 -14.44
CA PHE A 223 17.90 26.30 -15.04
C PHE A 223 18.83 27.50 -15.28
N SER A 224 19.78 27.74 -14.37
CA SER A 224 20.78 28.82 -14.53
C SER A 224 21.68 28.61 -15.75
N PHE A 225 21.86 27.36 -16.18
CA PHE A 225 22.64 26.99 -17.36
C PHE A 225 21.83 26.83 -18.65
N SER A 226 20.51 27.03 -18.61
CA SER A 226 19.64 26.93 -19.78
C SER A 226 19.97 27.92 -20.90
N GLN A 227 20.62 29.04 -20.57
CA GLN A 227 20.99 30.10 -21.51
C GLN A 227 22.40 29.96 -22.09
N ILE A 228 23.17 28.94 -21.72
CA ILE A 228 24.54 28.77 -22.23
C ILE A 228 24.53 28.45 -23.73
N ASP A 229 25.36 29.18 -24.47
CA ASP A 229 25.69 28.90 -25.86
C ASP A 229 26.32 27.51 -26.00
N GLY A 230 25.73 26.69 -26.88
CA GLY A 230 26.11 25.28 -27.08
C GLY A 230 25.00 24.28 -26.78
N ILE A 231 24.10 24.59 -25.85
CA ILE A 231 22.90 23.78 -25.60
C ILE A 231 21.81 24.16 -26.61
N ARG A 232 21.54 25.45 -26.77
CA ARG A 232 20.48 25.94 -27.68
C ARG A 232 20.96 26.15 -29.12
N THR A 233 22.20 26.62 -29.26
CA THR A 233 22.82 26.99 -30.53
C THR A 233 24.04 26.09 -30.76
N ALA A 234 24.08 25.39 -31.90
CA ALA A 234 25.18 24.49 -32.24
C ALA A 234 26.46 25.23 -32.68
N LEU A 235 26.31 26.51 -33.05
CA LEU A 235 27.34 27.33 -33.69
C LEU A 235 27.64 28.52 -32.78
N PHE A 236 28.92 28.81 -32.58
CA PHE A 236 29.39 30.03 -31.96
C PHE A 236 30.68 30.51 -32.63
N ASP A 237 30.96 31.80 -32.50
CA ASP A 237 32.14 32.43 -33.07
C ASP A 237 33.23 32.60 -32.00
N CYS A 238 34.47 32.28 -32.36
CA CYS A 238 35.65 32.31 -31.48
C CYS A 238 36.78 33.04 -32.20
N SER A 239 37.39 34.03 -31.57
CA SER A 239 38.51 34.77 -32.16
C SER A 239 39.83 34.27 -31.60
N VAL A 240 40.70 33.74 -32.47
CA VAL A 240 42.04 33.26 -32.09
C VAL A 240 43.07 34.11 -32.82
N HIS A 241 43.85 34.91 -32.07
CA HIS A 241 44.82 35.86 -32.63
C HIS A 241 44.22 36.78 -33.72
N SER A 242 43.03 37.34 -33.46
CA SER A 242 42.29 38.21 -34.40
C SER A 242 41.77 37.54 -35.67
N VAL A 243 41.86 36.21 -35.76
CA VAL A 243 41.22 35.43 -36.83
C VAL A 243 39.91 34.86 -36.29
N PRO A 244 38.73 35.25 -36.84
CA PRO A 244 37.46 34.66 -36.45
C PRO A 244 37.35 33.22 -36.96
N PHE A 245 37.06 32.30 -36.05
CA PHE A 245 36.70 30.91 -36.30
C PHE A 245 35.23 30.71 -35.96
N ARG A 246 34.53 29.95 -36.82
CA ARG A 246 33.19 29.47 -36.54
C ARG A 246 33.29 28.02 -36.07
N CYS A 247 32.91 27.78 -34.82
CA CYS A 247 33.02 26.48 -34.18
C CYS A 247 31.64 25.82 -34.07
N VAL A 248 31.59 24.50 -34.28
CA VAL A 248 30.41 23.67 -34.12
C VAL A 248 30.64 22.65 -33.01
N ILE A 249 29.69 22.56 -32.08
CA ILE A 249 29.66 21.47 -31.09
C ILE A 249 29.06 20.23 -31.77
N PRO A 250 29.83 19.15 -31.94
CA PRO A 250 29.27 17.92 -32.50
C PRO A 250 28.18 17.40 -31.58
N ASN A 251 27.10 16.89 -32.17
CA ASN A 251 25.97 16.30 -31.43
C ASN A 251 25.25 17.24 -30.45
N SER A 252 25.24 18.56 -30.68
CA SER A 252 24.50 19.53 -29.85
C SER A 252 23.03 19.15 -29.60
N ARG A 253 22.35 18.58 -30.61
CA ARG A 253 20.98 18.08 -30.49
C ARG A 253 20.84 16.98 -29.43
N PHE A 254 21.83 16.09 -29.30
CA PHE A 254 21.82 15.03 -28.31
C PHE A 254 21.92 15.60 -26.89
N PHE A 255 22.81 16.56 -26.67
CA PHE A 255 22.93 17.26 -25.37
C PHE A 255 21.66 18.03 -25.02
N TRP A 256 21.05 18.72 -25.99
CA TRP A 256 19.80 19.44 -25.78
C TRP A 256 18.65 18.49 -25.38
N MET A 257 18.49 17.38 -26.10
CA MET A 257 17.47 16.37 -25.77
C MET A 257 17.70 15.75 -24.40
N THR A 258 18.96 15.42 -24.07
CA THR A 258 19.33 14.87 -22.75
C THR A 258 19.03 15.87 -21.63
N TYR A 259 19.41 17.15 -21.81
CA TYR A 259 19.13 18.22 -20.86
C TYR A 259 17.62 18.40 -20.65
N PHE A 260 16.84 18.44 -21.74
CA PHE A 260 15.39 18.58 -21.65
C PHE A 260 14.73 17.39 -20.93
N LEU A 261 15.18 16.17 -21.24
CA LEU A 261 14.67 14.96 -20.59
C LEU A 261 15.03 14.95 -19.10
N ALA A 262 16.26 15.31 -18.74
CA ALA A 262 16.70 15.44 -17.35
C ALA A 262 15.88 16.48 -16.58
N MET A 263 15.65 17.67 -17.16
CA MET A 263 14.81 18.71 -16.55
C MET A 263 13.37 18.25 -16.34
N THR A 264 12.83 17.50 -17.30
CA THR A 264 11.48 16.91 -17.19
C THR A 264 11.42 15.89 -16.05
N MET A 265 12.40 14.99 -15.96
CA MET A 265 12.51 14.01 -14.87
C MET A 265 12.68 14.67 -13.49
N ILE A 266 13.54 15.69 -13.37
CA ILE A 266 13.71 16.45 -12.12
C ILE A 266 12.41 17.16 -11.73
N SER A 267 11.66 17.72 -12.69
CA SER A 267 10.38 18.36 -12.41
C SER A 267 9.34 17.35 -11.90
N PHE A 268 9.27 16.16 -12.49
CA PHE A 268 8.41 15.09 -11.99
C PHE A 268 8.84 14.61 -10.60
N TYR A 269 10.14 14.50 -10.34
CA TYR A 269 10.68 14.16 -9.03
C TYR A 269 10.28 15.20 -7.96
N ILE A 270 10.39 16.50 -8.26
CA ILE A 270 9.94 17.58 -7.37
C ILE A 270 8.43 17.49 -7.11
N ALA A 271 7.63 17.16 -8.13
CA ALA A 271 6.19 16.99 -7.95
C ALA A 271 5.85 15.79 -7.04
N CYS A 272 6.57 14.67 -7.18
CA CYS A 272 6.39 13.49 -6.32
C CYS A 272 6.79 13.78 -4.87
N THR A 273 7.95 14.40 -4.65
CA THR A 273 8.43 14.76 -3.30
C THR A 273 7.53 15.80 -2.64
N LEU A 274 7.00 16.77 -3.40
CA LEU A 274 6.02 17.72 -2.90
C LEU A 274 4.70 17.02 -2.51
N TYR A 275 4.24 16.06 -3.33
CA TYR A 275 3.08 15.25 -3.00
C TYR A 275 3.31 14.42 -1.73
N ASN A 276 4.48 13.79 -1.59
CA ASN A 276 4.89 13.03 -0.40
C ASN A 276 4.87 13.94 0.84
N LEU A 277 5.48 15.13 0.75
CA LEU A 277 5.48 16.13 1.83
C LEU A 277 4.05 16.57 2.20
N LEU A 278 3.20 16.87 1.21
CA LEU A 278 1.80 17.25 1.44
C LEU A 278 1.02 16.11 2.11
N TRP A 279 1.26 14.87 1.71
CA TRP A 279 0.61 13.69 2.28
C TRP A 279 1.02 13.50 3.76
N ILE A 280 2.30 13.69 4.10
CA ILE A 280 2.79 13.61 5.50
C ILE A 280 2.21 14.75 6.36
N VAL A 281 2.25 15.99 5.85
CA VAL A 281 1.82 17.19 6.61
C VAL A 281 0.30 17.23 6.78
N HIS A 282 -0.45 16.75 5.79
CA HIS A 282 -1.90 16.71 5.82
C HIS A 282 -2.40 15.26 5.91
N PRO A 283 -2.51 14.70 7.13
CA PRO A 283 -2.93 13.31 7.30
C PRO A 283 -4.32 13.01 6.72
N LYS A 284 -5.18 14.03 6.58
CA LYS A 284 -6.52 13.93 5.94
C LYS A 284 -6.47 13.47 4.47
N VAL A 285 -5.31 13.56 3.82
CA VAL A 285 -5.13 13.08 2.44
C VAL A 285 -5.16 11.56 2.39
N GLY A 286 -4.65 10.87 3.42
CA GLY A 286 -4.63 9.42 3.50
C GLY A 286 -6.03 8.80 3.56
N LYS A 287 -6.22 7.68 2.86
CA LYS A 287 -7.52 6.96 2.82
C LYS A 287 -7.96 6.52 4.22
N LEU A 288 -7.05 5.93 5.00
CA LEU A 288 -7.34 5.44 6.34
C LEU A 288 -7.69 6.58 7.31
N ASP A 289 -6.93 7.68 7.30
CA ASP A 289 -7.24 8.82 8.16
C ASP A 289 -8.58 9.47 7.81
N ARG A 290 -8.90 9.59 6.52
CA ARG A 290 -10.21 10.08 6.07
C ARG A 290 -11.35 9.19 6.55
N PHE A 291 -11.16 7.87 6.50
CA PHE A 291 -12.12 6.91 7.04
C PHE A 291 -12.28 7.08 8.56
N LEU A 292 -11.17 7.06 9.31
CA LEU A 292 -11.21 7.11 10.78
C LEU A 292 -11.66 8.47 11.33
N THR A 293 -11.39 9.58 10.64
CA THR A 293 -11.84 10.92 11.05
C THR A 293 -13.34 11.13 10.87
N GLY A 294 -13.99 10.33 10.02
CA GLY A 294 -15.45 10.33 9.91
C GLY A 294 -16.14 9.52 11.03
N CYS A 295 -15.41 8.72 11.80
CA CYS A 295 -15.93 8.09 13.02
C CYS A 295 -15.99 9.12 14.16
N ASN A 296 -17.03 9.02 15.01
CA ASN A 296 -17.15 9.91 16.16
C ASN A 296 -16.02 9.60 17.16
N ARG A 297 -15.09 10.54 17.34
CA ARG A 297 -14.00 10.41 18.30
C ARG A 297 -14.53 10.63 19.71
N GLN A 298 -14.54 9.57 20.52
CA GLN A 298 -14.80 9.68 21.94
C GLN A 298 -13.57 10.30 22.63
N LYS A 299 -13.63 11.58 23.01
CA LYS A 299 -12.62 12.14 23.91
C LYS A 299 -12.85 11.53 25.30
N SER A 300 -11.89 10.75 25.77
CA SER A 300 -11.92 9.95 27.01
C SER A 300 -12.16 10.71 28.34
N ARG A 301 -12.58 11.98 28.34
CA ARG A 301 -12.56 12.79 29.55
C ARG A 301 -13.86 12.88 30.37
N HIS A 302 -15.04 12.49 29.87
CA HIS A 302 -16.24 12.37 30.72
C HIS A 302 -17.35 11.56 30.01
N VAL A 303 -17.26 10.23 30.04
CA VAL A 303 -18.38 9.37 29.59
C VAL A 303 -18.84 8.52 30.76
N ASP A 304 -19.61 9.14 31.64
CA ASP A 304 -20.37 8.42 32.67
C ASP A 304 -21.86 8.79 32.70
N ARG A 305 -22.40 9.72 31.88
CA ARG A 305 -23.80 10.17 32.10
C ARG A 305 -24.75 10.43 30.93
N LEU A 306 -24.37 10.29 29.66
CA LEU A 306 -25.35 10.49 28.56
C LEU A 306 -25.28 9.41 27.48
N ALA A 307 -25.66 8.19 27.84
CA ALA A 307 -26.14 7.22 26.87
C ALA A 307 -27.67 7.22 26.95
N CYS A 308 -28.35 8.00 26.10
CA CYS A 308 -29.78 7.84 25.76
C CYS A 308 -30.33 8.89 24.76
N ASP A 309 -29.52 9.59 23.97
CA ASP A 309 -30.06 10.42 22.88
C ASP A 309 -30.12 9.59 21.58
N VAL A 310 -31.07 8.64 21.60
CA VAL A 310 -31.42 7.73 20.51
C VAL A 310 -32.10 8.56 19.41
N GLY A 311 -31.34 9.06 18.44
CA GLY A 311 -31.94 9.76 17.30
C GLY A 311 -31.00 10.49 16.35
N LYS A 312 -29.72 10.69 16.71
CA LYS A 312 -28.77 11.41 15.84
C LYS A 312 -27.69 10.49 15.28
N LYS A 313 -27.91 10.07 14.03
CA LYS A 313 -26.99 9.51 13.01
C LYS A 313 -26.13 8.32 13.45
N ASP A 314 -26.27 7.21 12.71
CA ASP A 314 -25.52 5.94 12.80
C ASP A 314 -24.02 6.10 12.52
N VAL A 315 -23.31 6.82 13.40
CA VAL A 315 -21.86 6.93 13.36
C VAL A 315 -21.32 6.11 14.53
N PRO A 316 -20.57 5.03 14.27
CA PRO A 316 -20.00 4.23 15.34
C PRO A 316 -19.04 5.10 16.15
N LEU A 317 -19.18 4.99 17.47
CA LEU A 317 -18.23 5.56 18.40
C LEU A 317 -16.98 4.69 18.34
N VAL A 318 -15.84 5.26 18.00
CA VAL A 318 -14.58 4.51 17.94
C VAL A 318 -13.59 5.14 18.89
N HIS A 319 -13.12 4.32 19.83
CA HIS A 319 -11.98 4.59 20.68
C HIS A 319 -10.76 3.92 20.03
N LEU A 320 -9.74 4.70 19.71
CA LEU A 320 -8.52 4.30 19.00
C LEU A 320 -7.37 5.09 19.58
N ASP A 321 -7.05 4.80 20.84
CA ASP A 321 -6.16 5.64 21.64
C ASP A 321 -4.76 5.73 21.03
N MET A 322 -4.20 4.60 20.56
CA MET A 322 -2.86 4.57 19.99
C MET A 322 -2.77 5.33 18.65
N TYR A 323 -3.76 5.17 17.77
CA TYR A 323 -3.76 5.82 16.45
C TYR A 323 -3.95 7.34 16.56
N PHE A 324 -4.78 7.80 17.51
CA PHE A 324 -5.05 9.22 17.71
C PHE A 324 -4.19 9.89 18.80
N ASP A 325 -3.24 9.17 19.40
CA ASP A 325 -2.28 9.72 20.36
C ASP A 325 -1.33 10.68 19.60
N PRO A 326 -1.27 11.97 19.95
CA PRO A 326 -0.33 12.91 19.31
C PRO A 326 1.14 12.52 19.49
N LYS A 327 1.45 11.65 20.47
CA LYS A 327 2.80 11.10 20.70
C LYS A 327 3.11 9.91 19.79
N GLY A 328 2.11 9.08 19.46
CA GLY A 328 2.24 7.87 18.63
C GLY A 328 2.23 8.15 17.13
N ARG A 329 2.97 9.17 16.65
CA ARG A 329 2.97 9.55 15.23
C ARG A 329 3.55 8.48 14.31
N ASP A 330 4.53 7.72 14.81
CA ASP A 330 5.14 6.61 14.06
C ASP A 330 4.09 5.56 13.70
N PHE A 331 3.27 5.14 14.67
CA PHE A 331 2.20 4.16 14.45
C PHE A 331 1.17 4.68 13.43
N ARG A 332 0.74 5.93 13.58
CA ARG A 332 -0.21 6.55 12.63
C ARG A 332 0.36 6.60 11.21
N LEU A 333 1.63 6.97 11.05
CA LEU A 333 2.31 7.00 9.75
C LEU A 333 2.36 5.60 9.13
N LEU A 334 2.83 4.60 9.87
CA LEU A 334 2.95 3.22 9.39
C LEU A 334 1.59 2.63 8.98
N MET A 335 0.54 2.85 9.76
CA MET A 335 -0.80 2.38 9.42
C MET A 335 -1.36 3.04 8.16
N ASN A 336 -1.07 4.33 7.95
CA ASN A 336 -1.44 5.04 6.74
C ASN A 336 -0.65 4.53 5.53
N LEU A 337 0.68 4.32 5.66
CA LEU A 337 1.51 3.75 4.60
C LEU A 337 1.02 2.36 4.21
N LEU A 338 0.76 1.49 5.20
CA LEU A 338 0.21 0.15 4.98
C LEU A 338 -1.14 0.18 4.26
N SER A 339 -1.98 1.16 4.58
CA SER A 339 -3.30 1.29 3.94
C SER A 339 -3.21 1.69 2.47
N GLU A 340 -2.16 2.42 2.09
CA GLU A 340 -1.93 2.83 0.71
C GLU A 340 -1.26 1.72 -0.12
N THR A 341 -0.40 0.90 0.49
CA THR A 341 0.29 -0.20 -0.21
C THR A 341 -0.53 -1.47 -0.29
N SER A 342 -1.10 -1.90 0.84
CA SER A 342 -1.68 -3.24 1.00
C SER A 342 -3.21 -3.23 1.16
N GLY A 343 -3.79 -2.03 1.19
CA GLY A 343 -5.22 -1.78 1.27
C GLY A 343 -5.74 -1.57 2.69
N MET A 344 -6.94 -1.01 2.80
CA MET A 344 -7.54 -0.66 4.09
C MET A 344 -7.84 -1.88 4.97
N ALA A 345 -8.23 -3.01 4.38
CA ALA A 345 -8.56 -4.22 5.12
C ALA A 345 -7.42 -4.72 6.00
N GLN A 346 -6.18 -4.74 5.50
CA GLN A 346 -5.04 -5.14 6.31
C GLN A 346 -4.77 -4.16 7.45
N SER A 347 -4.86 -2.86 7.17
CA SER A 347 -4.73 -1.85 8.22
C SER A 347 -5.81 -1.99 9.29
N PHE A 348 -7.07 -2.27 8.92
CA PHE A 348 -8.14 -2.49 9.90
C PHE A 348 -7.95 -3.77 10.70
N ARG A 349 -7.48 -4.85 10.08
CA ARG A 349 -7.14 -6.10 10.77
C ARG A 349 -6.10 -5.85 11.86
N ILE A 350 -5.01 -5.16 11.54
CA ILE A 350 -3.97 -4.83 12.53
C ILE A 350 -4.52 -3.88 13.61
N LEU A 351 -5.32 -2.86 13.24
CA LEU A 351 -5.96 -1.98 14.21
C LEU A 351 -6.91 -2.73 15.16
N ALA A 352 -7.63 -3.74 14.66
CA ALA A 352 -8.52 -4.57 15.46
C ALA A 352 -7.75 -5.47 16.45
N VAL A 353 -6.52 -5.86 16.12
CA VAL A 353 -5.63 -6.59 17.05
C VAL A 353 -5.15 -5.66 18.18
N PHE A 354 -4.83 -4.41 17.87
CA PHE A 354 -4.33 -3.46 18.87
C PHE A 354 -5.41 -2.86 19.78
N ASP A 355 -6.65 -2.73 19.30
CA ASP A 355 -7.73 -2.09 20.03
C ASP A 355 -8.97 -3.00 20.11
N LYS A 356 -9.20 -3.57 21.30
CA LYS A 356 -10.36 -4.43 21.58
C LYS A 356 -11.69 -3.71 21.39
N HIS A 357 -11.75 -2.40 21.63
CA HIS A 357 -12.97 -1.66 21.40
C HIS A 357 -13.25 -1.56 19.91
N PHE A 358 -12.23 -1.24 19.09
CA PHE A 358 -12.36 -1.25 17.64
C PHE A 358 -12.72 -2.65 17.13
N GLN A 359 -12.06 -3.71 17.61
CA GLN A 359 -12.39 -5.10 17.30
C GLN A 359 -13.86 -5.44 17.53
N ARG A 360 -14.43 -5.03 18.66
CA ARG A 360 -15.86 -5.24 18.98
C ARG A 360 -16.81 -4.58 17.98
N GLN A 361 -16.39 -3.50 17.32
CA GLN A 361 -17.21 -2.84 16.28
C GLN A 361 -17.29 -3.65 14.99
N TRP A 362 -16.32 -4.54 14.74
CA TRP A 362 -16.26 -5.43 13.58
C TRP A 362 -16.90 -6.80 13.84
N ARG A 363 -17.10 -7.19 15.11
CA ARG A 363 -17.74 -8.47 15.45
C ARG A 363 -19.24 -8.45 15.12
N ALA A 364 -19.73 -9.56 14.56
CA ALA A 364 -21.17 -9.81 14.41
C ALA A 364 -21.89 -9.74 15.77
N ARG A 365 -23.13 -9.25 15.76
CA ARG A 365 -23.92 -8.99 16.97
C ARG A 365 -24.98 -10.06 17.21
N ASP A 366 -25.40 -10.16 18.47
CA ASP A 366 -26.53 -10.96 18.92
C ASP A 366 -26.53 -12.42 18.43
N ILE A 367 -25.37 -13.05 18.35
CA ILE A 367 -25.26 -14.39 17.76
C ILE A 367 -26.06 -15.40 18.58
N LYS A 368 -26.96 -16.14 17.93
CA LYS A 368 -27.79 -17.19 18.53
C LYS A 368 -27.64 -18.50 17.76
N LEU A 369 -27.40 -19.57 18.51
CA LEU A 369 -27.28 -20.92 18.01
C LEU A 369 -28.51 -21.73 18.42
N ILE A 370 -29.17 -22.39 17.47
CA ILE A 370 -30.33 -23.25 17.73
C ILE A 370 -30.07 -24.59 17.05
N ILE A 371 -29.97 -25.65 17.84
CA ILE A 371 -29.94 -27.02 17.32
C ILE A 371 -31.39 -27.47 17.17
N GLU A 372 -31.80 -27.72 15.94
CA GLU A 372 -33.13 -28.28 15.63
C GLU A 372 -33.02 -29.81 15.62
N GLU A 373 -33.76 -30.43 16.54
CA GLU A 373 -33.92 -31.87 16.51
C GLU A 373 -35.02 -32.24 15.51
N PRO A 374 -34.83 -33.31 14.71
CA PRO A 374 -35.78 -33.72 13.70
C PRO A 374 -37.13 -34.04 14.36
N ARG A 375 -38.14 -33.18 14.10
CA ARG A 375 -39.49 -33.25 14.69
C ARG A 375 -40.20 -34.60 14.50
N GLY A 376 -39.72 -35.42 13.56
CA GLY A 376 -40.23 -36.77 13.33
C GLY A 376 -40.11 -37.72 14.52
N ALA A 377 -39.19 -37.49 15.47
CA ALA A 377 -39.09 -38.37 16.64
C ALA A 377 -40.19 -38.14 17.68
N ILE A 378 -40.66 -36.90 17.85
CA ILE A 378 -41.66 -36.58 18.87
C ILE A 378 -43.04 -37.04 18.38
N PHE A 379 -43.39 -36.78 17.11
CA PHE A 379 -44.67 -37.23 16.57
C PHE A 379 -44.76 -38.74 16.43
N GLN A 380 -43.64 -39.43 16.14
CA GLN A 380 -43.65 -40.88 16.03
C GLN A 380 -43.67 -41.57 17.40
N LYS A 381 -42.97 -41.03 18.41
CA LYS A 381 -43.06 -41.53 19.79
C LYS A 381 -44.42 -41.23 20.41
N GLU A 382 -45.05 -40.10 20.06
CA GLU A 382 -46.43 -39.79 20.45
C GLU A 382 -47.44 -40.66 19.69
N ARG A 383 -47.17 -41.04 18.43
CA ARG A 383 -47.98 -42.01 17.68
C ARG A 383 -47.82 -43.44 18.21
N GLU A 384 -46.62 -43.88 18.55
CA GLU A 384 -46.35 -45.19 19.15
C GLU A 384 -46.99 -45.28 20.54
N GLN A 385 -46.88 -44.23 21.37
CA GLN A 385 -47.63 -44.17 22.64
C GLN A 385 -49.14 -44.18 22.44
N ARG A 386 -49.69 -43.54 21.40
CA ARG A 386 -51.13 -43.61 21.08
C ARG A 386 -51.54 -44.97 20.48
N LEU A 387 -50.65 -45.63 19.74
CA LEU A 387 -50.88 -46.96 19.18
C LEU A 387 -50.84 -48.05 20.24
N ASP A 388 -50.00 -47.94 21.27
CA ASP A 388 -50.01 -48.84 22.43
C ASP A 388 -51.29 -48.67 23.29
N ILE A 389 -51.85 -47.46 23.35
CA ILE A 389 -53.14 -47.22 24.02
C ILE A 389 -54.31 -47.74 23.17
N SER A 390 -54.22 -47.67 21.83
CA SER A 390 -55.27 -48.17 20.92
C SER A 390 -55.23 -49.70 20.73
N SER A 391 -54.05 -50.33 20.82
CA SER A 391 -53.90 -51.79 20.76
C SER A 391 -54.35 -52.46 22.06
N ALA A 392 -54.17 -51.80 23.22
CA ALA A 392 -54.77 -52.24 24.48
C ALA A 392 -56.31 -52.17 24.46
N LEU A 393 -56.91 -51.23 23.71
CA LEU A 393 -58.36 -51.07 23.63
C LEU A 393 -59.03 -51.97 22.56
N SER A 394 -58.27 -52.58 21.66
CA SER A 394 -58.79 -53.41 20.55
C SER A 394 -58.57 -54.92 20.71
N THR A 395 -58.01 -55.38 21.83
CA THR A 395 -57.97 -56.80 22.22
C THR A 395 -59.34 -57.38 22.65
N SER A 396 -60.42 -56.96 21.99
CA SER A 396 -61.76 -57.53 22.16
C SER A 396 -62.63 -57.21 20.93
N LEU A 397 -62.27 -57.73 19.75
CA LEU A 397 -63.22 -58.32 18.79
C LEU A 397 -62.54 -58.62 17.44
N HIS A 398 -62.84 -59.82 16.98
CA HIS A 398 -62.70 -60.34 15.62
C HIS A 398 -61.39 -61.00 15.18
N GLN A 399 -61.43 -62.31 15.39
CA GLN A 399 -60.82 -63.40 14.65
C GLN A 399 -61.45 -63.57 13.24
N SER A 400 -60.66 -64.14 12.32
CA SER A 400 -60.95 -64.55 10.92
C SER A 400 -61.06 -63.39 9.92
N LEU A 401 -60.33 -63.35 8.79
CA LEU A 401 -60.19 -64.40 7.76
C LEU A 401 -58.88 -64.20 6.96
N LEU A 402 -58.30 -65.32 6.53
CA LEU A 402 -57.14 -65.46 5.64
C LEU A 402 -57.37 -64.90 4.23
N ILE A 403 -56.48 -64.01 3.76
CA ILE A 403 -55.96 -64.02 2.38
C ILE A 403 -54.47 -63.68 2.46
N LYS A 404 -53.66 -64.64 2.03
CA LYS A 404 -52.22 -64.58 1.86
C LYS A 404 -51.98 -64.02 0.45
N GLU A 405 -51.48 -62.80 0.35
CA GLU A 405 -50.85 -62.32 -0.88
C GLU A 405 -49.36 -62.18 -0.59
N ASP A 406 -48.59 -63.07 -1.21
CA ASP A 406 -47.14 -63.03 -1.25
C ASP A 406 -46.75 -61.85 -2.18
N SER A 407 -46.52 -60.68 -1.60
CA SER A 407 -45.81 -59.58 -2.27
C SER A 407 -44.46 -59.41 -1.60
N ASP A 408 -43.44 -60.06 -2.17
CA ASP A 408 -42.03 -59.74 -1.96
C ASP A 408 -41.79 -58.29 -2.43
N SER A 409 -42.08 -57.34 -1.55
CA SER A 409 -41.53 -55.99 -1.65
C SER A 409 -40.36 -55.94 -0.69
N ASP A 410 -39.15 -56.00 -1.24
CA ASP A 410 -37.92 -55.58 -0.57
C ASP A 410 -38.10 -54.13 -0.10
N THR A 411 -38.71 -53.95 1.07
CA THR A 411 -38.66 -52.70 1.79
C THR A 411 -37.25 -52.64 2.36
N ASP A 412 -36.33 -52.13 1.54
CA ASP A 412 -35.10 -51.49 1.99
C ASP A 412 -35.52 -50.42 3.00
N ASN A 413 -35.64 -50.85 4.25
CA ASN A 413 -35.87 -50.02 5.41
C ASN A 413 -34.51 -49.38 5.72
N GLU A 414 -34.00 -48.65 4.73
CA GLU A 414 -32.84 -47.79 4.80
C GLU A 414 -33.16 -46.85 5.95
N THR A 415 -32.57 -47.14 7.10
CA THR A 415 -32.62 -46.32 8.31
C THR A 415 -32.12 -44.94 7.90
N ARG A 416 -33.03 -44.09 7.42
CA ARG A 416 -32.75 -42.71 7.06
C ARG A 416 -32.21 -42.07 8.31
N GLU A 417 -30.88 -41.97 8.37
CA GLU A 417 -30.17 -41.32 9.44
C GLU A 417 -30.76 -39.94 9.60
N ARG A 418 -31.40 -39.70 10.74
CA ARG A 418 -32.08 -38.44 11.01
C ARG A 418 -31.01 -37.42 11.36
N HIS A 419 -30.48 -36.75 10.35
CA HIS A 419 -29.47 -35.72 10.56
C HIS A 419 -30.05 -34.55 11.37
N LYS A 420 -29.33 -34.16 12.44
CA LYS A 420 -29.62 -32.93 13.18
C LYS A 420 -29.19 -31.73 12.34
N SER A 421 -29.86 -30.61 12.52
CA SER A 421 -29.51 -29.35 11.86
C SER A 421 -29.22 -28.25 12.87
N LEU A 422 -28.23 -27.41 12.59
CA LEU A 422 -27.78 -26.31 13.43
C LEU A 422 -28.04 -25.00 12.71
N TRP A 423 -28.91 -24.19 13.30
CA TRP A 423 -29.22 -22.85 12.84
C TRP A 423 -28.35 -21.82 13.57
N VAL A 424 -27.77 -20.92 12.79
CA VAL A 424 -26.95 -19.82 13.27
C VAL A 424 -27.64 -18.53 12.86
N PHE A 425 -27.93 -17.67 13.83
CA PHE A 425 -28.55 -16.37 13.60
C PHE A 425 -27.63 -15.26 14.12
N TRP A 426 -27.53 -14.14 13.40
CA TRP A 426 -26.74 -13.00 13.83
C TRP A 426 -27.24 -11.68 13.23
N ASN A 427 -26.78 -10.59 13.82
CA ASN A 427 -26.99 -9.21 13.37
C ASN A 427 -25.68 -8.60 12.89
N ASP A 428 -25.81 -7.49 12.16
CA ASP A 428 -24.67 -6.76 11.60
C ASP A 428 -23.65 -6.33 12.66
N ALA A 429 -22.38 -6.30 12.25
CA ALA A 429 -21.36 -5.55 12.96
C ALA A 429 -21.72 -4.06 13.00
N THR A 430 -21.44 -3.36 14.09
CA THR A 430 -21.83 -1.94 14.21
C THR A 430 -21.23 -1.05 13.14
N ILE A 431 -20.02 -1.41 12.69
CA ILE A 431 -19.28 -0.62 11.72
C ILE A 431 -19.73 -0.89 10.28
N ALA A 432 -20.46 -1.99 10.02
CA ALA A 432 -20.79 -2.43 8.66
C ALA A 432 -21.51 -1.35 7.84
N HIS A 433 -22.54 -0.72 8.42
CA HIS A 433 -23.28 0.36 7.76
C HIS A 433 -22.41 1.59 7.47
N TYR A 434 -21.51 1.93 8.40
CA TYR A 434 -20.57 3.03 8.21
C TYR A 434 -19.55 2.72 7.11
N VAL A 435 -18.99 1.51 7.11
CA VAL A 435 -18.04 1.04 6.09
C VAL A 435 -18.68 1.14 4.72
N ASN A 436 -19.84 0.50 4.51
CA ASN A 436 -20.50 0.51 3.21
C ASN A 436 -20.80 1.92 2.68
N ARG A 437 -21.17 2.86 3.56
CA ARG A 437 -21.45 4.24 3.17
C ARG A 437 -20.20 5.03 2.78
N VAL A 438 -19.06 4.77 3.43
CA VAL A 438 -17.82 5.53 3.22
C VAL A 438 -16.96 4.90 2.12
N THR A 439 -16.97 3.58 2.05
CA THR A 439 -16.18 2.78 1.12
C THR A 439 -17.11 2.11 0.12
N ASN A 440 -17.75 2.90 -0.76
CA ASN A 440 -18.68 2.40 -1.78
C ASN A 440 -18.10 1.35 -2.75
N ARG A 441 -16.79 1.07 -2.68
CA ARG A 441 -16.10 0.10 -3.53
C ARG A 441 -15.70 -1.19 -2.81
N ASN A 442 -15.74 -1.19 -1.48
CA ASN A 442 -15.20 -2.31 -0.72
C ASN A 442 -16.30 -3.33 -0.46
N ILE A 443 -15.98 -4.60 -0.62
CA ILE A 443 -16.91 -5.70 -0.38
C ILE A 443 -16.83 -6.04 1.10
N PHE A 444 -17.94 -5.88 1.82
CA PHE A 444 -18.06 -6.29 3.21
C PHE A 444 -18.86 -7.60 3.23
N GLU A 445 -18.32 -8.63 3.86
CA GLU A 445 -18.93 -9.96 3.89
C GLU A 445 -18.81 -10.64 5.26
N TYR A 446 -19.72 -11.55 5.54
CA TYR A 446 -19.69 -12.43 6.70
C TYR A 446 -19.49 -13.87 6.23
N THR A 447 -18.48 -14.54 6.75
CA THR A 447 -18.24 -15.96 6.49
C THR A 447 -18.51 -16.75 7.76
N VAL A 448 -19.37 -17.75 7.66
CA VAL A 448 -19.70 -18.66 8.77
C VAL A 448 -19.07 -20.01 8.46
N ASP A 449 -18.12 -20.42 9.31
CA ASP A 449 -17.50 -21.73 9.27
C ASP A 449 -18.05 -22.64 10.38
N ILE A 450 -18.00 -23.95 10.16
CA ILE A 450 -18.31 -24.96 11.18
C ILE A 450 -17.22 -26.03 11.21
N THR A 451 -16.76 -26.34 12.43
CA THR A 451 -15.76 -27.39 12.70
C THR A 451 -16.30 -28.34 13.77
N PRO A 452 -16.23 -29.67 13.62
CA PRO A 452 -15.72 -30.40 12.44
C PRO A 452 -16.59 -30.22 11.19
N CYS A 453 -16.03 -30.50 10.01
CA CYS A 453 -16.66 -30.22 8.73
C CYS A 453 -17.97 -31.00 8.55
N THR A 454 -19.01 -30.28 8.12
CA THR A 454 -20.29 -30.85 7.66
C THR A 454 -20.35 -30.85 6.13
N GLU A 455 -21.51 -31.15 5.53
CA GLU A 455 -21.70 -31.20 4.08
C GLU A 455 -21.31 -29.89 3.36
N ALA A 456 -21.66 -28.75 3.96
CA ALA A 456 -21.32 -27.42 3.46
C ALA A 456 -20.67 -26.62 4.62
N PRO A 457 -19.36 -26.80 4.87
CA PRO A 457 -18.72 -26.35 6.10
C PRO A 457 -18.50 -24.84 6.17
N VAL A 458 -18.59 -24.14 5.04
CA VAL A 458 -18.37 -22.69 4.94
C VAL A 458 -19.48 -22.05 4.13
N LYS A 459 -20.04 -20.94 4.63
CA LYS A 459 -21.09 -20.16 3.96
C LYS A 459 -20.79 -18.67 4.07
N SER A 460 -20.75 -17.96 2.95
CA SER A 460 -20.47 -16.52 2.89
C SER A 460 -21.72 -15.69 2.56
N PHE A 461 -21.81 -14.51 3.15
CA PHE A 461 -22.94 -13.59 3.05
C PHE A 461 -22.43 -12.16 2.83
N GLN A 462 -22.66 -11.62 1.64
CA GLN A 462 -22.29 -10.25 1.34
C GLN A 462 -23.27 -9.25 1.99
N TYR A 463 -22.73 -8.17 2.57
CA TYR A 463 -23.50 -7.11 3.20
C TYR A 463 -24.34 -6.36 2.15
N HIS A 464 -25.61 -6.10 2.47
CA HIS A 464 -26.67 -5.52 1.61
C HIS A 464 -27.27 -6.39 0.50
N THR A 465 -26.63 -7.48 0.07
CA THR A 465 -27.30 -8.53 -0.71
C THR A 465 -27.95 -9.49 0.28
N VAL A 466 -29.02 -9.05 0.95
CA VAL A 466 -30.02 -10.01 1.41
C VAL A 466 -30.77 -10.36 0.14
N PRO A 467 -30.63 -11.57 -0.42
CA PRO A 467 -31.56 -11.99 -1.46
C PRO A 467 -32.94 -11.85 -0.84
N ASP A 468 -33.91 -11.28 -1.54
CA ASP A 468 -35.30 -11.20 -1.09
C ASP A 468 -35.88 -12.61 -0.88
N PHE A 469 -35.41 -13.34 0.14
CA PHE A 469 -36.03 -14.56 0.63
C PHE A 469 -37.37 -14.24 1.32
N THR A 470 -37.62 -12.96 1.60
CA THR A 470 -38.93 -12.42 1.98
C THR A 470 -39.94 -12.43 0.84
N ALA A 471 -39.54 -12.58 -0.43
CA ALA A 471 -40.48 -12.84 -1.52
C ALA A 471 -41.07 -14.28 -1.46
N SER A 472 -40.53 -15.14 -0.58
CA SER A 472 -41.09 -16.46 -0.26
C SER A 472 -41.76 -16.47 1.12
N ALA A 473 -42.52 -15.42 1.45
CA ALA A 473 -43.41 -15.33 2.62
C ALA A 473 -44.59 -16.34 2.58
N HIS A 474 -44.33 -17.57 2.13
CA HIS A 474 -45.10 -18.76 2.46
C HIS A 474 -44.37 -19.70 3.43
N HIS A 475 -43.20 -19.33 3.92
CA HIS A 475 -42.60 -20.02 5.07
C HIS A 475 -43.29 -19.58 6.37
N ARG A 476 -44.45 -20.21 6.60
CA ARG A 476 -45.09 -20.53 7.88
C ARG A 476 -44.46 -19.84 9.09
N GLU A 477 -45.25 -18.96 9.71
CA GLU A 477 -45.43 -18.97 11.16
C GLU A 477 -45.16 -20.38 11.69
N ILE A 478 -44.00 -20.57 12.30
CA ILE A 478 -43.88 -21.57 13.34
C ILE A 478 -44.83 -21.06 14.42
N MET A 479 -46.08 -21.51 14.34
CA MET A 479 -47.06 -21.42 15.41
C MET A 479 -46.43 -22.07 16.63
N ILE A 480 -45.79 -21.25 17.46
CA ILE A 480 -45.78 -21.48 18.89
C ILE A 480 -47.23 -21.21 19.30
N GLY A 481 -47.93 -22.28 19.64
CA GLY A 481 -49.38 -22.31 19.81
C GLY A 481 -49.92 -21.19 20.71
N ASN A 482 -51.06 -20.68 20.25
CA ASN A 482 -51.99 -19.77 20.89
C ASN A 482 -52.00 -19.78 22.42
N GLY A 483 -51.78 -18.60 23.01
CA GLY A 483 -52.15 -18.35 24.39
C GLY A 483 -51.54 -17.07 24.94
N VAL A 484 -52.33 -16.00 24.90
CA VAL A 484 -52.15 -14.72 25.60
C VAL A 484 -51.31 -13.69 24.85
N GLU A 485 -52.03 -12.86 24.10
CA GLU A 485 -51.65 -11.49 23.74
C GLU A 485 -51.49 -10.66 25.03
N THR A 486 -50.26 -10.51 25.50
CA THR A 486 -49.86 -9.36 26.32
C THR A 486 -48.60 -8.76 25.73
N GLY A 487 -48.72 -7.47 25.39
CA GLY A 487 -47.75 -6.75 24.59
C GLY A 487 -46.37 -6.56 25.21
N ALA A 488 -45.49 -6.02 24.36
CA ALA A 488 -44.15 -5.52 24.67
C ALA A 488 -43.05 -6.59 24.88
N ALA A 489 -42.73 -7.32 23.81
CA ALA A 489 -41.35 -7.66 23.49
C ALA A 489 -41.19 -7.71 21.98
N SER A 490 -40.69 -6.62 21.38
CA SER A 490 -40.23 -6.60 20.00
C SER A 490 -39.15 -7.67 19.86
N GLY A 491 -39.52 -8.85 19.37
CA GLY A 491 -38.58 -9.94 19.14
C GLY A 491 -37.51 -9.42 18.18
N THR A 492 -36.26 -9.38 18.63
CA THR A 492 -35.14 -8.91 17.81
C THR A 492 -35.03 -9.81 16.60
N ALA A 493 -35.57 -9.36 15.47
CA ALA A 493 -35.47 -10.06 14.21
C ALA A 493 -33.98 -10.12 13.83
N TYR A 494 -33.44 -11.33 13.73
CA TYR A 494 -32.09 -11.54 13.24
C TYR A 494 -32.05 -11.24 11.74
N LYS A 495 -31.09 -10.40 11.32
CA LYS A 495 -30.97 -10.03 9.91
C LYS A 495 -30.47 -11.18 9.04
N TYR A 496 -29.55 -11.99 9.58
CA TYR A 496 -28.96 -13.13 8.88
C TYR A 496 -29.26 -14.43 9.62
N SER A 497 -29.44 -15.48 8.84
CA SER A 497 -29.53 -16.84 9.34
C SER A 497 -28.93 -17.82 8.36
N THR A 498 -28.30 -18.86 8.87
CA THR A 498 -27.84 -19.99 8.06
C THR A 498 -28.06 -21.30 8.79
N ARG A 499 -28.17 -22.39 8.03
CA ARG A 499 -28.43 -23.74 8.52
C ARG A 499 -27.30 -24.67 8.11
N PHE A 500 -26.76 -25.45 9.03
CA PHE A 500 -25.83 -26.54 8.74
C PHE A 500 -26.54 -27.87 8.98
N ASP A 501 -26.51 -28.75 7.98
CA ASP A 501 -27.10 -30.09 8.00
C ASP A 501 -26.00 -31.15 8.17
N GLY A 502 -26.41 -32.40 8.41
CA GLY A 502 -25.47 -33.52 8.51
C GLY A 502 -24.67 -33.57 9.81
N LEU A 503 -25.20 -33.04 10.92
CA LEU A 503 -24.49 -33.09 12.21
C LEU A 503 -24.49 -34.51 12.77
N LEU A 504 -23.29 -35.03 13.03
CA LEU A 504 -23.05 -36.26 13.78
C LEU A 504 -23.49 -36.11 15.24
N GLU A 505 -24.08 -37.17 15.78
CA GLU A 505 -24.46 -37.23 17.19
C GLU A 505 -23.22 -37.26 18.09
N ASP A 506 -23.29 -36.56 19.22
CA ASP A 506 -22.27 -36.59 20.28
C ASP A 506 -20.92 -35.96 19.89
N THR A 507 -20.91 -35.21 18.79
CA THR A 507 -19.79 -34.36 18.40
C THR A 507 -20.03 -32.93 18.86
N ASP A 508 -19.04 -32.32 19.51
CA ASP A 508 -19.05 -30.89 19.84
C ASP A 508 -18.65 -30.09 18.60
N TYR A 509 -19.46 -29.09 18.24
CA TYR A 509 -19.20 -28.23 17.09
C TYR A 509 -18.75 -26.85 17.55
N THR A 510 -17.81 -26.27 16.83
CA THR A 510 -17.45 -24.86 16.95
C THR A 510 -17.84 -24.14 15.66
N ILE A 511 -18.57 -23.04 15.81
CA ILE A 511 -18.92 -22.15 14.71
C ILE A 511 -18.05 -20.90 14.85
N ALA A 512 -17.37 -20.49 13.80
CA ALA A 512 -16.77 -19.18 13.73
C ALA A 512 -17.47 -18.29 12.71
N ILE A 513 -17.72 -17.04 13.11
CA ILE A 513 -18.26 -16.00 12.25
C ILE A 513 -17.15 -14.99 12.00
N SER A 514 -16.65 -14.98 10.77
CA SER A 514 -15.63 -14.07 10.27
C SER A 514 -16.29 -12.87 9.62
N THR A 515 -15.82 -11.67 9.96
CA THR A 515 -16.15 -10.42 9.28
C THR A 515 -14.99 -10.07 8.36
N GLU A 516 -15.28 -9.98 7.07
CA GLU A 516 -14.29 -9.80 6.01
C GLU A 516 -14.50 -8.48 5.27
N LEU A 517 -13.39 -7.87 4.85
CA LEU A 517 -13.38 -6.69 3.99
C LEU A 517 -12.44 -6.95 2.82
N ASP A 518 -12.97 -6.87 1.60
CA ASP A 518 -12.24 -7.17 0.36
C ASP A 518 -11.57 -8.55 0.38
N GLY A 519 -12.28 -9.58 0.86
CA GLY A 519 -11.78 -10.96 0.97
C GLY A 519 -10.71 -11.17 2.05
N LYS A 520 -10.56 -10.23 3.00
CA LYS A 520 -9.61 -10.34 4.11
C LYS A 520 -10.33 -10.29 5.45
N THR A 521 -10.11 -11.30 6.28
CA THR A 521 -10.73 -11.40 7.61
C THR A 521 -10.20 -10.33 8.55
N ILE A 522 -11.08 -9.46 9.03
CA ILE A 522 -10.76 -8.39 10.00
C ILE A 522 -10.86 -8.92 11.42
N THR A 523 -11.95 -9.63 11.72
CA THR A 523 -12.21 -10.24 13.03
C THR A 523 -12.99 -11.52 12.88
N GLN A 524 -12.80 -12.46 13.79
CA GLN A 524 -13.53 -13.73 13.85
C GLN A 524 -14.09 -13.92 15.26
N VAL A 525 -15.31 -14.46 15.36
CA VAL A 525 -15.96 -14.81 16.62
C VAL A 525 -16.25 -16.31 16.63
N THR A 526 -15.55 -17.05 17.47
CA THR A 526 -15.76 -18.49 17.63
C THR A 526 -16.69 -18.78 18.80
N LEU A 527 -17.66 -19.66 18.58
CA LEU A 527 -18.67 -20.09 19.54
C LEU A 527 -18.72 -21.61 19.58
N ALA A 528 -18.66 -22.19 20.77
CA ALA A 528 -18.88 -23.62 20.96
C ALA A 528 -20.39 -23.92 21.03
N ALA A 529 -20.89 -24.73 20.10
CA ALA A 529 -22.22 -25.31 20.12
C ALA A 529 -22.18 -26.61 20.94
N VAL A 530 -22.17 -26.46 22.27
CA VAL A 530 -22.13 -27.61 23.19
C VAL A 530 -23.47 -28.33 23.20
N LYS A 531 -23.45 -29.66 22.98
CA LYS A 531 -24.65 -30.50 23.06
C LYS A 531 -25.17 -30.52 24.49
N THR A 532 -26.43 -30.13 24.72
CA THR A 532 -27.11 -30.41 25.99
C THR A 532 -27.38 -31.91 26.08
N LYS A 533 -26.54 -32.66 26.81
CA LYS A 533 -26.88 -34.01 27.26
C LYS A 533 -28.13 -33.91 28.15
N ASN A 534 -29.27 -34.29 27.59
CA ASN A 534 -30.57 -34.52 28.22
C ASN A 534 -30.87 -33.72 29.50
N GLY A 535 -31.58 -32.60 29.36
CA GLY A 535 -32.57 -32.18 30.36
C GLY A 535 -32.22 -31.00 31.29
N THR A 536 -31.14 -30.24 31.08
CA THR A 536 -30.87 -29.05 31.91
C THR A 536 -30.61 -27.82 31.07
N LYS A 537 -31.37 -26.74 31.33
CA LYS A 537 -31.46 -25.49 30.56
C LYS A 537 -30.08 -24.91 30.17
N THR A 538 -30.01 -24.43 28.92
CA THR A 538 -28.84 -23.92 28.20
C THR A 538 -28.14 -22.72 28.87
N ASN A 539 -26.80 -22.72 28.81
CA ASN A 539 -25.84 -21.83 29.48
C ASN A 539 -25.67 -20.42 28.85
N THR A 540 -26.60 -19.95 28.01
CA THR A 540 -26.45 -18.65 27.30
C THR A 540 -26.35 -17.45 28.24
N ASP A 541 -26.83 -17.54 29.47
CA ASP A 541 -26.71 -16.46 30.46
C ASP A 541 -25.33 -16.39 31.13
N LYS A 542 -24.53 -17.47 31.15
CA LYS A 542 -23.19 -17.45 31.78
C LYS A 542 -22.11 -16.76 30.95
N LEU A 543 -22.33 -16.55 29.65
CA LEU A 543 -21.36 -15.81 28.81
C LEU A 543 -21.45 -14.29 29.04
N LYS A 544 -22.63 -13.76 29.39
CA LYS A 544 -22.80 -12.34 29.76
C LYS A 544 -22.03 -11.98 31.04
N ASP A 545 -21.91 -12.91 31.99
CA ASP A 545 -21.17 -12.66 33.23
C ASP A 545 -19.64 -12.75 33.10
N LYS A 546 -19.12 -13.54 32.15
CA LYS A 546 -17.66 -13.62 31.90
C LYS A 546 -17.13 -12.46 31.05
N MET A 547 -17.94 -11.85 30.18
CA MET A 547 -17.50 -10.70 29.38
C MET A 547 -17.54 -9.35 30.11
N VAL A 548 -18.18 -9.26 31.29
CA VAL A 548 -18.24 -8.02 32.10
C VAL A 548 -17.26 -8.01 33.28
N LYS A 549 -16.75 -9.17 33.75
CA LYS A 549 -15.83 -9.24 34.92
C LYS A 549 -14.34 -9.43 34.60
N GLY A 550 -13.93 -9.38 33.34
CA GLY A 550 -12.53 -9.38 32.95
C GLY A 550 -11.91 -7.98 32.97
N GLY A 551 -11.65 -7.42 34.15
CA GLY A 551 -11.04 -6.08 34.26
C GLY A 551 -11.04 -5.48 35.66
N GLY A 552 -10.60 -6.24 36.66
CA GLY A 552 -10.57 -5.77 38.05
C GLY A 552 -9.60 -6.55 38.90
N GLY A 553 -8.34 -6.65 38.46
CA GLY A 553 -7.24 -7.09 39.31
C GLY A 553 -7.07 -6.09 40.45
N LYS A 554 -7.59 -6.42 41.64
CA LYS A 554 -7.24 -5.74 42.89
C LYS A 554 -5.76 -6.00 43.16
N ASP A 555 -4.95 -5.00 42.86
CA ASP A 555 -3.56 -4.94 43.27
C ASP A 555 -3.53 -4.70 44.79
N ASN A 556 -3.31 -5.77 45.55
CA ASN A 556 -3.12 -5.70 47.00
C ASN A 556 -1.74 -5.11 47.26
N GLY A 557 -1.70 -3.81 47.53
CA GLY A 557 -0.52 -3.10 47.98
C GLY A 557 0.11 -3.73 49.22
N LYS A 558 1.28 -4.37 49.05
CA LYS A 558 2.22 -4.61 50.16
C LYS A 558 3.14 -3.41 50.28
N ASN A 559 2.75 -2.53 51.20
CA ASN A 559 3.57 -1.47 51.73
C ASN A 559 4.83 -2.08 52.41
N LYS A 560 6.01 -1.94 51.79
CA LYS A 560 7.29 -2.19 52.45
C LYS A 560 8.07 -0.88 52.54
N ASN A 561 8.00 -0.30 53.73
CA ASN A 561 9.01 0.60 54.27
C ASN A 561 10.42 0.11 53.95
N LYS A 562 11.26 0.96 53.37
CA LYS A 562 12.70 0.89 53.60
C LYS A 562 13.30 2.29 53.60
N LYS A 563 13.65 2.72 54.81
CA LYS A 563 14.65 3.74 55.12
C LYS A 563 15.98 3.40 54.43
N LYS A 564 16.57 4.36 53.73
CA LYS A 564 17.88 4.95 54.04
C LYS A 564 18.11 6.16 53.17
#